data_AF-A0AAF0XX25-F1
#
_entry.id   AF-A0AAF0XX25-F1
#
_cell.length_a   1.000
_cell.length_b   1.000
_cell.length_c   1.000
_cell.angle_alpha   90.00
_cell.angle_beta   90.00
_cell.angle_gamma   90.00
#
_symmetry.space_group_name_H-M   'P 1'
#
loop_
_entity.id
_entity.type
_entity.pdbx_description
1 polymer ?
#
loop_
_entity_poly.entity_id
_entity_poly.type
_entity_poly.pdbx_seq_one_letter_code
_entity_poly.pdbx_strand_id
1 'polypeptide(L)'
;MSVKNNTQVLIFLLFSSRYNKKLLGRVRAFDQHYNMVLENVREMWTEHPKADKVKKKSLPVNKDRFISKMFLRGDSVVSFTV
;
A
#
# COMPACT_ATOMS: atom_id res chain seq x y z
N MET A 1 -1.99 -18.95 -13.08
CA MET A 1 -3.23 -18.71 -12.30
C MET A 1 -3.80 -17.38 -12.77
N SER A 2 -4.90 -17.41 -13.53
CA SER A 2 -5.51 -16.20 -14.09
C SER A 2 -6.26 -15.48 -12.98
N VAL A 3 -5.80 -14.29 -12.59
CA VAL A 3 -6.47 -13.47 -11.57
C VAL A 3 -7.84 -13.12 -12.13
N LYS A 4 -8.92 -13.43 -11.39
CA LYS A 4 -10.27 -13.01 -11.77
C LYS A 4 -10.27 -11.49 -11.93
N ASN A 5 -10.60 -11.03 -13.14
CA ASN A 5 -10.73 -9.62 -13.45
C ASN A 5 -11.62 -8.96 -12.39
N ASN A 6 -11.13 -7.87 -11.77
CA ASN A 6 -11.88 -7.02 -10.84
C ASN A 6 -11.93 -7.44 -9.36
N THR A 7 -11.06 -8.33 -8.88
CA THR A 7 -10.95 -8.58 -7.43
C THR A 7 -10.35 -7.37 -6.71
N GLN A 8 -10.95 -6.99 -5.58
CA GLN A 8 -10.40 -5.98 -4.67
C GLN A 8 -9.28 -6.63 -3.86
N VAL A 9 -8.10 -6.04 -3.90
CA VAL A 9 -6.90 -6.60 -3.32
C VAL A 9 -6.33 -5.60 -2.34
N LEU A 10 -6.01 -6.08 -1.15
CA LEU A 10 -5.24 -5.33 -0.17
C LEU A 10 -3.79 -5.78 -0.26
N ILE A 11 -2.89 -4.85 -0.56
CA ILE A 11 -1.46 -5.09 -0.77
C ILE A 11 -0.68 -4.41 0.35
N PHE A 12 0.17 -5.18 1.02
CA PHE A 12 1.13 -4.68 1.99
C PHE A 12 2.48 -4.47 1.32
N LEU A 13 3.03 -3.26 1.41
CA LEU A 13 4.31 -2.91 0.82
C LEU A 13 5.43 -2.87 1.85
N LEU A 14 6.57 -3.47 1.50
CA LEU A 14 7.84 -3.27 2.17
C LEU A 14 8.61 -2.24 1.35
N PHE A 15 8.59 -0.97 1.77
CA PHE A 15 9.60 -0.03 1.25
C PHE A 15 10.54 0.53 2.31
N SER A 16 10.31 0.19 3.59
CA SER A 16 11.31 0.26 4.65
C SER A 16 10.65 -0.31 5.90
N SER A 17 11.44 -0.87 6.82
CA SER A 17 11.07 -1.28 8.19
C SER A 17 10.60 -0.10 9.08
N ARG A 18 10.02 0.94 8.47
CA ARG A 18 9.76 2.28 9.02
C ARG A 18 8.45 2.92 8.54
N TYR A 19 7.77 2.35 7.54
CA TYR A 19 6.50 2.89 7.02
C TYR A 19 5.53 1.75 6.67
N ASN A 20 4.53 1.53 7.53
CA ASN A 20 3.41 0.63 7.27
C ASN A 20 2.48 1.24 6.23
N LYS A 21 2.85 1.20 4.95
CA LYS A 21 1.99 1.62 3.85
C LYS A 21 1.13 0.46 3.39
N LYS A 22 -0.18 0.65 3.40
CA LYS A 22 -1.17 -0.31 2.90
C LYS A 22 -1.78 0.26 1.64
N LEU A 23 -1.85 -0.53 0.58
CA LEU A 23 -2.58 -0.20 -0.64
C LEU A 23 -3.86 -1.02 -0.67
N LEU A 24 -4.99 -0.37 -0.90
CA LEU A 24 -6.25 -1.02 -1.20
C LEU A 24 -6.65 -0.64 -2.62
N GLY A 25 -6.83 -1.60 -3.52
CA GLY A 25 -7.20 -1.27 -4.90
C GLY A 25 -7.72 -2.49 -5.64
N ARG A 26 -7.88 -2.36 -6.95
CA ARG A 26 -8.25 -3.48 -7.82
C ARG A 26 -7.11 -3.86 -8.74
N VAL A 27 -6.76 -5.14 -8.81
CA VAL A 27 -5.75 -5.64 -9.73
C VAL A 27 -6.39 -5.83 -11.11
N ARG A 28 -5.78 -5.21 -12.11
CA ARG A 28 -6.16 -5.33 -13.52
C ARG A 28 -5.27 -6.31 -14.29
N ALA A 29 -3.99 -6.39 -13.92
CA ALA A 29 -3.04 -7.33 -14.52
C ALA A 29 -1.98 -7.76 -13.51
N PHE A 30 -1.46 -8.97 -13.68
CA PHE A 30 -0.43 -9.59 -12.85
C PHE A 30 0.53 -10.38 -13.73
N ASP A 31 1.83 -10.36 -13.42
CA ASP A 31 2.86 -11.13 -14.12
C ASP A 31 3.65 -12.08 -13.20
N GLN A 32 4.57 -12.87 -13.78
CA GLN A 32 5.42 -13.82 -13.04
C GLN A 32 6.42 -13.18 -12.08
N HIS A 33 6.74 -11.90 -12.27
CA HIS A 33 7.63 -11.13 -11.41
C HIS A 33 6.85 -10.44 -10.29
N TYR A 34 5.57 -10.74 -10.13
CA TYR A 34 4.65 -10.09 -9.21
C TYR A 34 4.45 -8.60 -9.49
N ASN A 35 4.74 -8.14 -10.71
CA ASN A 35 4.36 -6.80 -11.13
C ASN A 35 2.84 -6.75 -11.28
N MET A 36 2.25 -5.71 -10.69
CA MET A 36 0.81 -5.53 -10.64
C MET A 36 0.43 -4.20 -11.25
N VAL A 37 -0.58 -4.22 -12.12
CA VAL A 37 -1.27 -3.02 -12.56
C VAL A 37 -2.51 -2.88 -11.71
N LEU A 38 -2.59 -1.77 -10.97
CA LEU A 38 -3.68 -1.47 -10.07
C LEU A 38 -4.51 -0.28 -10.56
N GLU A 39 -5.82 -0.37 -10.36
CA GLU A 39 -6.76 0.73 -10.59
C GLU A 39 -7.53 1.06 -9.30
N ASN A 40 -7.89 2.33 -9.13
CA ASN A 40 -8.61 2.85 -7.97
C ASN A 40 -7.91 2.50 -6.64
N VAL A 41 -6.63 2.86 -6.53
CA VAL A 41 -5.79 2.56 -5.37
C VAL A 41 -5.96 3.64 -4.31
N ARG A 42 -6.18 3.20 -3.07
CA ARG A 42 -6.08 4.01 -1.86
C ARG A 42 -4.83 3.61 -1.10
N GLU A 43 -3.86 4.52 -1.07
CA GLU A 43 -2.67 4.40 -0.24
C GLU A 43 -2.99 4.93 1.16
N MET A 44 -2.74 4.12 2.18
CA MET A 44 -2.93 4.47 3.59
C MET A 44 -1.61 4.31 4.32
N TRP A 45 -1.21 5.33 5.07
CA TRP A 45 -0.03 5.25 5.93
C TRP A 45 -0.25 6.02 7.22
N THR A 46 0.41 5.55 8.27
CA THR A 46 0.43 6.24 9.55
C THR A 46 1.74 7.00 9.68
N GLU A 47 1.64 8.32 9.86
CA GLU A 47 2.79 9.13 10.23
C GLU A 47 2.88 9.17 11.75
N HIS A 48 4.02 8.73 12.28
CA HIS A 48 4.37 8.90 13.69
C HIS A 48 5.25 10.14 13.80
N PRO A 49 4.72 11.27 14.28
CA PRO A 49 5.55 12.46 14.42
C PRO A 49 6.63 12.15 15.47
N LYS A 50 7.91 12.41 15.14
CA LYS A 50 8.98 12.27 16.13
C LYS A 50 8.68 13.20 17.28
N ALA A 51 8.54 12.65 18.49
CA ALA A 51 8.30 13.44 19.67
C ALA A 51 9.50 14.37 19.91
N ASP A 52 9.31 15.67 19.73
CA ASP A 52 10.22 16.66 20.30
C ASP A 52 10.13 16.56 21.82
N LYS A 53 11.29 16.56 22.48
CA LYS A 53 11.54 16.19 23.88
C LYS A 53 10.68 16.90 24.96
N VAL A 54 9.76 17.80 24.62
CA VAL A 54 9.12 18.71 25.58
C VAL A 54 7.58 18.69 25.59
N LYS A 55 6.86 18.24 24.55
CA LYS A 55 5.38 18.30 24.59
C LYS A 55 4.70 17.10 23.92
N LYS A 56 3.86 16.42 24.72
CA LYS A 56 2.80 15.42 24.42
C LYS A 56 3.11 14.44 23.29
N LYS A 57 3.12 13.13 23.62
CA LYS A 57 3.09 12.02 22.65
C LYS A 57 2.09 12.36 21.54
N SER A 58 2.62 12.69 20.37
CA SER A 58 1.85 13.02 19.19
C SER A 58 1.08 11.78 18.77
N LEU A 59 -0.24 11.93 18.63
CA LEU A 59 -1.10 10.83 18.20
C LEU A 59 -0.69 10.38 16.79
N PRO A 60 -0.77 9.08 16.48
CA PRO A 60 -0.55 8.59 15.12
C PRO A 60 -1.55 9.27 14.19
N VAL A 61 -1.06 9.94 13.14
CA VAL A 61 -1.91 10.57 12.14
C VAL A 61 -2.02 9.62 10.96
N ASN A 62 -3.22 9.12 10.71
CA ASN A 62 -3.49 8.34 9.52
C ASN A 62 -3.72 9.28 8.35
N LYS A 63 -2.95 9.09 7.27
CA LYS A 63 -3.11 9.79 6.01
C LYS A 63 -3.52 8.80 4.94
N ASP A 64 -4.38 9.26 4.05
CA ASP A 64 -4.77 8.52 2.86
C ASP A 64 -4.64 9.35 1.60
N ARG A 65 -4.29 8.67 0.50
CA ARG A 65 -4.16 9.24 -0.83
C ARG A 65 -4.87 8.35 -1.83
N PHE A 66 -5.65 8.96 -2.71
CA PHE A 66 -6.26 8.27 -3.83
C PHE A 66 -5.39 8.39 -5.09
N ILE A 67 -5.22 7.28 -5.79
CA ILE A 67 -4.45 7.15 -7.03
C ILE A 67 -5.28 6.33 -8.02
N SER A 68 -5.67 6.94 -9.13
CA SER A 68 -6.57 6.30 -10.10
C SER A 68 -5.94 5.10 -10.82
N LYS A 69 -4.64 5.18 -11.16
CA LYS A 69 -3.87 4.09 -11.80
C LYS A 69 -2.47 4.04 -11.20
N MET A 70 -2.00 2.86 -10.84
CA MET A 70 -0.68 2.64 -10.26
C MET A 70 -0.04 1.40 -10.85
N PHE A 71 1.26 1.50 -11.18
CA PHE A 71 2.09 0.35 -11.48
C PHE A 71 2.91 0.01 -10.24
N LEU A 72 2.85 -1.25 -9.82
CA LEU A 72 3.59 -1.75 -8.69
C LEU A 72 4.56 -2.83 -9.15
N ARG A 73 5.82 -2.70 -8.73
CA ARG A 73 6.86 -3.68 -9.01
C ARG A 73 6.86 -4.76 -7.92
N GLY A 74 7.00 -6.02 -8.32
CA GLY A 74 6.80 -7.15 -7.42
C GLY A 74 7.89 -7.36 -6.37
N ASP A 75 9.06 -6.71 -6.53
CA ASP A 75 10.14 -6.69 -5.55
C ASP A 75 9.75 -6.01 -4.21
N SER A 76 8.75 -5.14 -4.23
CA SER A 76 8.29 -4.38 -3.06
C SER A 76 7.04 -4.97 -2.38
N VAL A 77 6.49 -6.06 -2.93
CA VAL A 77 5.26 -6.71 -2.43
C VAL A 77 5.62 -7.77 -1.39
N VAL A 78 5.01 -7.70 -0.20
CA VAL A 78 5.18 -8.72 0.84
C VAL A 78 4.11 -9.77 0.75
N SER A 79 2.86 -9.30 0.75
CA SER A 79 1.68 -10.13 0.67
C SER A 79 0.55 -9.32 0.06
N PHE A 80 -0.30 -10.01 -0.67
CA PHE A 80 -1.57 -9.49 -1.16
C PHE A 80 -2.67 -10.41 -0.64
N THR A 81 -3.75 -9.82 -0.16
CA THR A 81 -4.96 -10.53 0.26
C THR A 81 -6.06 -10.19 -0.72
N VAL A 82 -6.68 -11.23 -1.28
CA VAL A 82 -7.84 -11.17 -2.19
C VAL A 82 -9.15 -11.39 -1.44
#